data_AF-A0A430MBC5-F1
#
_entry.id   AF-A0A430MBC5-F1
#
_cell.length_a   1.000
_cell.length_b   1.000
_cell.length_c   1.000
_cell.angle_alpha   90.00
_cell.angle_beta   90.00
_cell.angle_gamma   90.00
#
_symmetry.space_group_name_H-M   'P 1'
#
loop_
_entity.id
_entity.type
_entity.pdbx_description
1 polymer ?
#
loop_
_entity_poly.entity_id
_entity_poly.type
_entity_poly.pdbx_seq_one_letter_code
_entity_poly.pdbx_strand_id
1 'polypeptide(L)'
;MSTSPSPRAGIVWDDSGWDTKAKWASEPSIEAIQATCRRVLQLDAPDGCSVSFKAEGAFNKAYLVEDNYERRWIFRVSLPIDPQKKTAGEVATLDWVERHSDIPVPKVIAFDDSRDNEIGYEWTLMDLMPGTSAHYRWRGMSMEAKTTFVEKIAEYQAQLFKSQFRTIGTLKNVNLDDDPKSEPGPLVDAIYFMGKRYDVDVPRGPFRSSYDWFKSCISLIMEDKKREIRELSASSSDSDSSSDDSSDSDDSSDSNDSSDSDDSSDSDDSSDSDPSSESSSDDSPDSDSGPDLELDSDEEERKKLAEYTFDVADVIGDILPDIFPKAVNPPERTVLLHDDLSLNNILVDDDGAITAIIDWECVSTVPLWATTRMPQFLVGKDREEAPDRDEYADADPEMEAADRIREGDYYLESEGKNSLYWDHLMEYEQTKLRKVYSDRLSELCPAWGEAFADDGLKRDFHQAVFYCADSWCLVKVDDWVGEIMEGELPTLASIFQRGRT
;
A
#
# COMPACT_ATOMS: atom_id res chain seq x y z
N MET A 1 20.31 28.48 -16.69
CA MET A 1 20.31 28.05 -15.28
C MET A 1 20.10 26.56 -15.31
N SER A 2 21.08 25.75 -14.88
CA SER A 2 20.92 24.30 -14.82
C SER A 2 19.88 23.99 -13.75
N THR A 3 18.68 23.59 -14.13
CA THR A 3 17.68 23.08 -13.19
C THR A 3 18.26 21.83 -12.57
N SER A 4 18.52 21.85 -11.26
CA SER A 4 18.86 20.62 -10.53
C SER A 4 17.75 19.60 -10.82
N PRO A 5 18.09 18.34 -11.15
CA PRO A 5 17.08 17.33 -11.40
C PRO A 5 16.16 17.18 -10.18
N SER A 6 14.87 16.93 -10.43
CA SER A 6 13.90 16.69 -9.36
C SER A 6 14.43 15.61 -8.41
N PRO A 7 14.32 15.80 -7.07
CA PRO A 7 14.80 14.82 -6.09
C PRO A 7 14.13 13.45 -6.29
N ARG A 8 12.90 13.43 -6.82
CA ARG A 8 12.14 12.22 -7.17
C ARG A 8 12.19 11.85 -8.66
N ALA A 9 13.17 12.36 -9.41
CA ALA A 9 13.35 11.90 -10.80
C ALA A 9 13.55 10.37 -10.81
N GLY A 10 13.08 9.68 -11.85
CA GLY A 10 13.05 8.22 -11.87
C GLY A 10 11.70 7.59 -11.50
N ILE A 11 10.74 8.39 -10.99
CA ILE A 11 9.35 8.00 -10.74
C ILE A 11 8.41 8.68 -11.74
N VAL A 12 7.42 7.92 -12.19
CA VAL A 12 6.23 8.42 -12.88
C VAL A 12 5.01 8.05 -12.04
N TRP A 13 4.11 9.00 -11.80
CA TRP A 13 2.86 8.73 -11.10
C TRP A 13 1.78 8.35 -12.10
N ASP A 14 1.12 7.22 -11.87
CA ASP A 14 -0.06 6.81 -12.61
C ASP A 14 -1.31 7.00 -11.76
N ASP A 15 -2.13 7.97 -12.16
CA ASP A 15 -3.38 8.36 -11.52
C ASP A 15 -4.60 7.92 -12.34
N SER A 16 -4.44 7.05 -13.37
CA SER A 16 -5.55 6.66 -14.25
C SER A 16 -6.47 5.58 -13.67
N GLY A 17 -6.15 5.06 -12.49
CA GLY A 17 -6.91 4.01 -11.81
C GLY A 17 -7.53 4.49 -10.50
N TRP A 18 -8.07 3.53 -9.74
CA TRP A 18 -8.66 3.80 -8.42
C TRP A 18 -7.63 4.28 -7.39
N ASP A 19 -6.35 3.90 -7.54
CA ASP A 19 -5.25 4.28 -6.65
C ASP A 19 -4.07 4.87 -7.43
N THR A 20 -3.44 5.91 -6.88
CA THR A 20 -2.17 6.47 -7.39
C THR A 20 -1.04 5.47 -7.23
N LYS A 21 -0.38 5.11 -8.33
CA LYS A 21 0.73 4.13 -8.34
C LYS A 21 2.04 4.77 -8.76
N ALA A 22 3.12 4.46 -8.04
CA ALA A 22 4.47 4.82 -8.45
C ALA A 22 4.94 3.85 -9.54
N LYS A 23 5.44 4.38 -10.66
CA LYS A 23 6.01 3.61 -11.77
C LYS A 23 7.47 4.01 -12.00
N TRP A 24 8.25 3.05 -12.48
CA TRP A 24 9.63 3.25 -12.90
C TRP A 24 9.68 4.11 -14.17
N ALA A 25 10.38 5.25 -14.13
CA ALA A 25 10.61 6.06 -15.34
C ALA A 25 11.57 5.37 -16.32
N SER A 26 12.41 4.47 -15.83
CA SER A 26 13.34 3.67 -16.61
C SER A 26 13.64 2.36 -15.90
N GLU A 27 13.90 1.31 -16.68
CA GLU A 27 14.30 0.02 -16.15
C GLU A 27 15.76 0.05 -15.64
N PRO A 28 16.04 -0.46 -14.42
CA PRO A 28 17.41 -0.61 -13.93
C PRO A 28 18.22 -1.56 -14.83
N SER A 29 19.42 -1.14 -15.24
CA SER A 29 20.31 -1.97 -16.07
C SER A 29 20.90 -3.13 -15.27
N ILE A 30 20.70 -4.36 -15.74
CA ILE A 30 21.29 -5.57 -15.17
C ILE A 30 22.81 -5.51 -15.24
N GLU A 31 23.37 -4.96 -16.32
CA GLU A 31 24.82 -4.80 -16.49
C GLU A 31 25.41 -3.84 -15.47
N ALA A 32 24.72 -2.73 -15.16
CA ALA A 32 25.12 -1.78 -14.13
C ALA A 32 25.06 -2.41 -12.73
N ILE A 33 24.00 -3.16 -12.43
CA ILE A 33 23.87 -3.92 -11.17
C ILE A 33 25.03 -4.92 -11.05
N GLN A 34 25.29 -5.70 -12.09
CA GLN A 34 26.38 -6.68 -12.11
C GLN A 34 27.76 -6.01 -11.92
N ALA A 35 28.00 -4.85 -12.53
CA ALA A 35 29.23 -4.09 -12.34
C ALA A 35 29.38 -3.59 -10.89
N THR A 36 28.30 -3.08 -10.30
CA THR A 36 28.26 -2.66 -8.89
C THR A 36 28.53 -3.84 -7.95
N CYS A 37 27.87 -4.98 -8.16
CA CYS A 37 28.08 -6.19 -7.35
C CYS A 37 29.54 -6.67 -7.40
N ARG A 38 30.16 -6.74 -8.58
CA ARG A 38 31.57 -7.12 -8.71
C ARG A 38 32.50 -6.21 -7.91
N ARG A 39 32.25 -4.90 -7.94
CA ARG A 39 33.04 -3.89 -7.22
C ARG A 39 32.87 -4.03 -5.71
N VAL A 40 31.62 -4.08 -5.24
CA VAL A 40 31.28 -4.12 -3.81
C VAL A 40 31.73 -5.42 -3.16
N LEU A 41 31.48 -6.56 -3.81
CA LEU A 41 31.83 -7.88 -3.31
C LEU A 41 33.29 -8.26 -3.56
N GLN A 42 34.07 -7.39 -4.23
CA GLN A 42 35.49 -7.60 -4.56
C GLN A 42 35.73 -8.95 -5.27
N LEU A 43 34.92 -9.26 -6.27
CA LEU A 43 34.99 -10.55 -6.98
C LEU A 43 36.17 -10.56 -7.98
N ASP A 44 37.04 -11.58 -7.87
CA ASP A 44 38.32 -11.67 -8.59
C ASP A 44 38.19 -11.91 -10.11
N ALA A 45 37.03 -12.39 -10.60
CA ALA A 45 36.83 -12.80 -11.99
C ALA A 45 35.79 -11.92 -12.71
N PRO A 46 36.08 -11.43 -13.93
CA PRO A 46 35.11 -10.69 -14.75
C PRO A 46 33.82 -11.48 -14.96
N ASP A 47 33.89 -12.78 -15.21
CA ASP A 47 32.70 -13.64 -15.40
C ASP A 47 32.20 -14.26 -14.07
N GLY A 48 32.59 -13.66 -12.94
CA GLY A 48 32.39 -14.20 -11.59
C GLY A 48 31.04 -13.96 -10.94
N CYS A 49 30.12 -13.28 -11.62
CA CYS A 49 28.87 -12.78 -11.04
C CYS A 49 27.77 -12.83 -12.09
N SER A 50 26.65 -13.46 -11.78
CA SER A 50 25.42 -13.43 -12.57
C SER A 50 24.34 -12.65 -11.82
N VAL A 51 23.49 -11.96 -12.57
CA VAL A 51 22.37 -11.17 -12.02
C VAL A 51 21.13 -11.50 -12.83
N SER A 52 20.03 -11.81 -12.14
CA SER A 52 18.74 -12.10 -12.76
C SER A 52 17.61 -11.42 -11.99
N PHE A 53 16.63 -10.89 -12.71
CA PHE A 53 15.42 -10.35 -12.10
C PHE A 53 14.69 -11.42 -11.28
N LYS A 54 14.26 -11.06 -10.07
CA LYS A 54 13.60 -11.98 -9.14
C LYS A 54 12.15 -11.60 -8.86
N ALA A 55 11.89 -10.33 -8.55
CA ALA A 55 10.56 -9.85 -8.21
C ALA A 55 10.47 -8.32 -8.30
N GLU A 56 9.26 -7.80 -8.40
CA GLU A 56 8.94 -6.37 -8.30
C GLU A 56 7.81 -6.22 -7.27
N GLY A 57 8.02 -5.30 -6.32
CA GLY A 57 7.02 -4.85 -5.36
C GLY A 57 6.56 -3.43 -5.68
N ALA A 58 5.84 -2.80 -4.75
CA ALA A 58 5.29 -1.46 -4.94
C ALA A 58 6.37 -0.39 -5.19
N PHE A 59 7.50 -0.48 -4.47
CA PHE A 59 8.56 0.53 -4.50
C PHE A 59 9.93 -0.02 -4.85
N ASN A 60 10.06 -1.33 -5.07
CA ASN A 60 11.37 -1.97 -5.22
C ASN A 60 11.37 -3.03 -6.30
N LYS A 61 12.52 -3.20 -6.95
CA LYS A 61 12.83 -4.35 -7.80
C LYS A 61 13.96 -5.15 -7.17
N ALA A 62 13.76 -6.46 -7.04
CA ALA A 62 14.72 -7.39 -6.48
C ALA A 62 15.37 -8.21 -7.59
N TYR A 63 16.69 -8.36 -7.49
CA TYR A 63 17.53 -9.13 -8.40
C TYR A 63 18.32 -10.15 -7.59
N LEU A 64 18.29 -11.40 -8.04
CA LEU A 64 19.15 -12.45 -7.51
C LEU A 64 20.56 -12.26 -8.08
N VAL A 65 21.55 -12.23 -7.19
CA VAL A 65 22.97 -12.15 -7.52
C VAL A 65 23.62 -13.46 -7.11
N GLU A 66 24.30 -14.13 -8.03
CA GLU A 66 25.02 -15.37 -7.75
C GLU A 66 26.47 -15.26 -8.24
N ASP A 67 27.42 -15.73 -7.44
CA ASP A 67 28.82 -15.84 -7.88
C ASP A 67 29.17 -17.26 -8.38
N ASN A 68 30.41 -17.42 -8.85
CA ASN A 68 30.91 -18.71 -9.34
C ASN A 68 31.09 -19.78 -8.25
N TYR A 69 30.89 -19.43 -6.98
CA TYR A 69 30.98 -20.33 -5.83
C TYR A 69 29.61 -20.63 -5.24
N GLU A 70 28.53 -20.38 -5.99
CA GLU A 70 27.13 -20.59 -5.58
C GLU A 70 26.72 -19.76 -4.34
N ARG A 71 27.47 -18.69 -4.01
CA ARG A 71 27.04 -17.73 -3.01
C ARG A 71 25.98 -16.82 -3.61
N ARG A 72 24.94 -16.54 -2.84
CA ARG A 72 23.72 -15.86 -3.31
C ARG A 72 23.38 -14.65 -2.46
N TRP A 73 22.93 -13.59 -3.12
CA TRP A 73 22.50 -12.34 -2.50
C TRP A 73 21.25 -11.79 -3.19
N ILE A 74 20.58 -10.88 -2.49
CA ILE A 74 19.54 -10.04 -3.07
C ILE A 74 20.10 -8.64 -3.27
N PHE A 75 20.05 -8.17 -4.51
CA PHE A 75 20.25 -6.77 -4.85
C PHE A 75 18.88 -6.13 -5.08
N ARG A 76 18.54 -5.15 -4.26
CA ARG A 76 17.27 -4.43 -4.36
C ARG A 76 17.52 -3.02 -4.84
N VAL A 77 16.83 -2.64 -5.91
CA VAL A 77 16.76 -1.28 -6.42
C VAL A 77 15.48 -0.64 -5.91
N SER A 78 15.56 0.59 -5.42
CA SER A 78 14.46 1.30 -4.77
C SER A 78 14.02 2.52 -5.58
N LEU A 79 12.70 2.72 -5.72
CA LEU A 79 12.15 3.98 -6.20
C LEU A 79 12.43 5.10 -5.18
N PRO A 80 12.84 6.30 -5.64
CA PRO A 80 13.14 7.44 -4.77
C PRO A 80 11.85 8.15 -4.30
N ILE A 81 10.93 7.42 -3.66
CA ILE A 81 9.62 7.95 -3.21
C ILE A 81 9.79 8.94 -2.04
N ASP A 82 10.69 8.63 -1.11
CA ASP A 82 11.25 9.59 -0.15
C ASP A 82 12.79 9.50 -0.25
N PRO A 83 13.40 10.28 -1.16
CA PRO A 83 14.80 10.16 -1.54
C PRO A 83 15.74 10.18 -0.33
N GLN A 84 16.74 9.30 -0.33
CA GLN A 84 17.69 9.00 0.74
C GLN A 84 17.06 8.39 1.99
N LYS A 85 15.92 8.92 2.47
CA LYS A 85 15.35 8.55 3.76
C LYS A 85 14.79 7.13 3.78
N LYS A 86 14.14 6.69 2.71
CA LYS A 86 13.60 5.32 2.62
C LYS A 86 14.70 4.27 2.70
N THR A 87 15.67 4.35 1.79
CA THR A 87 16.75 3.36 1.71
C THR A 87 17.63 3.40 2.96
N ALA A 88 18.07 4.58 3.40
CA ALA A 88 18.89 4.70 4.61
C ALA A 88 18.12 4.27 5.88
N GLY A 89 16.83 4.56 5.95
CA GLY A 89 15.99 4.22 7.09
C GLY A 89 15.78 2.71 7.25
N GLU A 90 15.59 2.01 6.14
CA GLU A 90 15.52 0.55 6.16
C GLU A 90 16.87 -0.09 6.52
N VAL A 91 17.98 0.40 5.95
CA VAL A 91 19.32 -0.11 6.29
C VAL A 91 19.60 0.09 7.77
N ALA A 92 19.31 1.27 8.33
CA ALA A 92 19.44 1.53 9.76
C ALA A 92 18.55 0.61 10.62
N THR A 93 17.38 0.25 10.11
CA THR A 93 16.44 -0.62 10.81
C THR A 93 16.92 -2.07 10.82
N LEU A 94 17.30 -2.64 9.67
CA LEU A 94 17.84 -3.99 9.57
C LEU A 94 19.08 -4.17 10.45
N ASP A 95 20.01 -3.22 10.36
CA ASP A 95 21.24 -3.16 11.15
C ASP A 95 20.96 -3.10 12.66
N TRP A 96 19.95 -2.32 13.07
CA TRP A 96 19.53 -2.24 14.45
C TRP A 96 18.90 -3.56 14.93
N VAL A 97 18.01 -4.16 14.14
CA VAL A 97 17.31 -5.42 14.47
C VAL A 97 18.30 -6.58 14.59
N GLU A 98 19.26 -6.69 13.66
CA GLU A 98 20.34 -7.70 13.68
C GLU A 98 21.15 -7.64 14.99
N ARG A 99 21.44 -6.43 15.49
CA ARG A 99 22.27 -6.24 16.70
C ARG A 99 21.52 -6.36 18.02
N HIS A 100 20.21 -6.09 18.04
CA HIS A 100 19.44 -5.92 19.26
C HIS A 100 18.37 -6.99 19.49
N SER A 101 18.25 -7.97 18.61
CA SER A 101 17.27 -9.04 18.70
C SER A 101 17.79 -10.36 18.13
N ASP A 102 17.08 -11.44 18.40
CA ASP A 102 17.27 -12.75 17.78
C ASP A 102 16.43 -12.90 16.50
N ILE A 103 15.83 -11.82 16.00
CA ILE A 103 15.01 -11.87 14.80
C ILE A 103 15.92 -12.11 13.60
N PRO A 104 15.71 -13.20 12.83
CA PRO A 104 16.50 -13.42 11.63
C PRO A 104 16.08 -12.41 10.56
N VAL A 105 16.96 -11.48 10.23
CA VAL A 105 16.76 -10.47 9.19
C VAL A 105 17.90 -10.51 8.17
N PRO A 106 17.70 -10.03 6.93
CA PRO A 106 18.77 -9.93 5.95
C PRO A 106 19.89 -9.01 6.46
N LYS A 107 21.13 -9.50 6.43
CA LYS A 107 22.29 -8.66 6.69
C LYS A 107 22.57 -7.76 5.50
N VAL A 108 22.68 -6.45 5.74
CA VAL A 108 23.07 -5.48 4.72
C VAL A 108 24.58 -5.54 4.49
N ILE A 109 24.98 -5.76 3.25
CA ILE A 109 26.39 -5.84 2.82
C ILE A 109 26.88 -4.47 2.36
N ALA A 110 26.07 -3.80 1.54
CA ALA A 110 26.32 -2.45 1.07
C ALA A 110 25.02 -1.82 0.58
N PHE A 111 25.01 -0.50 0.47
CA PHE A 111 23.90 0.25 -0.08
C PHE A 111 24.41 1.56 -0.67
N ASP A 112 23.58 2.20 -1.48
CA ASP A 112 23.72 3.59 -1.90
C ASP A 112 22.34 4.22 -1.85
N ASP A 113 22.18 5.19 -0.97
CA ASP A 113 20.95 5.96 -0.78
C ASP A 113 20.91 7.20 -1.69
N SER A 114 21.92 7.38 -2.56
CA SER A 114 21.95 8.37 -3.61
C SER A 114 21.54 7.77 -4.96
N ARG A 115 21.13 8.65 -5.87
CA ARG A 115 20.93 8.33 -7.28
C ARG A 115 22.12 8.68 -8.15
N ASP A 116 23.13 9.32 -7.58
CA ASP A 116 24.37 9.69 -8.26
C ASP A 116 25.29 8.47 -8.40
N ASN A 117 24.80 7.46 -9.11
CA ASN A 117 25.47 6.21 -9.37
C ASN A 117 25.11 5.67 -10.76
N GLU A 118 25.81 4.61 -11.18
CA GLU A 118 25.67 4.00 -12.50
C GLU A 118 24.31 3.34 -12.78
N ILE A 119 23.51 3.07 -11.74
CA ILE A 119 22.17 2.49 -11.84
C ILE A 119 21.11 3.59 -11.98
N GLY A 120 21.37 4.79 -11.45
CA GLY A 120 20.45 5.94 -11.49
C GLY A 120 19.33 5.90 -10.43
N TYR A 121 19.41 4.92 -9.53
CA TYR A 121 18.46 4.63 -8.45
C TYR A 121 19.20 4.29 -7.17
N GLU A 122 18.50 4.43 -6.05
CA GLU A 122 18.99 3.95 -4.74
C GLU A 122 18.97 2.41 -4.73
N TRP A 123 19.88 1.79 -3.98
CA TRP A 123 19.96 0.34 -3.91
C TRP A 123 20.54 -0.20 -2.61
N THR A 124 20.20 -1.46 -2.30
CA THR A 124 20.72 -2.23 -1.17
C THR A 124 21.13 -3.62 -1.65
N LEU A 125 22.33 -4.07 -1.28
CA LEU A 125 22.81 -5.44 -1.44
C LEU A 125 22.81 -6.13 -0.06
N MET A 126 22.16 -7.27 0.04
CA MET A 126 21.96 -8.00 1.31
C MET A 126 21.93 -9.51 1.11
N ASP A 127 21.97 -10.24 2.22
CA ASP A 127 21.86 -11.70 2.21
C ASP A 127 20.55 -12.19 1.55
N LEU A 128 20.65 -13.30 0.79
CA LEU A 128 19.48 -14.07 0.41
C LEU A 128 19.08 -14.97 1.58
N MET A 129 17.93 -14.69 2.17
CA MET A 129 17.43 -15.47 3.31
C MET A 129 16.92 -16.86 2.89
N PRO A 130 17.20 -17.92 3.68
CA PRO A 130 16.74 -19.26 3.37
C PRO A 130 15.25 -19.45 3.67
N GLY A 131 14.64 -20.43 3.02
CA GLY A 131 13.24 -20.81 3.24
C GLY A 131 12.29 -20.32 2.14
N THR A 132 11.00 -20.54 2.39
CA THR A 132 9.90 -20.13 1.52
C THR A 132 8.92 -19.27 2.30
N SER A 133 8.17 -18.41 1.62
CA SER A 133 7.14 -17.62 2.29
C SER A 133 6.16 -18.53 3.07
N ALA A 134 5.88 -18.14 4.31
CA ALA A 134 4.92 -18.80 5.18
C ALA A 134 3.53 -18.83 4.53
N HIS A 135 3.21 -17.90 3.63
CA HIS A 135 1.93 -17.85 2.92
C HIS A 135 1.61 -19.17 2.22
N TYR A 136 2.62 -19.76 1.56
CA TYR A 136 2.48 -21.01 0.81
C TYR A 136 2.48 -22.26 1.68
N ARG A 137 2.96 -22.16 2.92
CA ARG A 137 3.04 -23.31 3.85
C ARG A 137 1.93 -23.31 4.89
N TRP A 138 1.40 -22.13 5.22
CA TRP A 138 0.48 -21.90 6.34
C TRP A 138 -0.71 -22.84 6.34
N ARG A 139 -1.38 -23.02 5.19
CA ARG A 139 -2.55 -23.89 5.08
C ARG A 139 -2.24 -25.35 5.46
N GLY A 140 -1.05 -25.84 5.10
CA GLY A 140 -0.62 -27.21 5.40
C GLY A 140 -0.09 -27.40 6.82
N MET A 141 0.15 -26.32 7.57
CA MET A 141 0.64 -26.41 8.95
C MET A 141 -0.47 -26.89 9.89
N SER A 142 -0.11 -27.77 10.83
CA SER A 142 -1.00 -28.15 11.91
C SER A 142 -1.28 -26.97 12.84
N MET A 143 -2.39 -27.02 13.59
CA MET A 143 -2.66 -25.98 14.60
C MET A 143 -1.61 -25.90 15.70
N GLU A 144 -0.93 -27.01 16.02
CA GLU A 144 0.20 -27.00 16.94
C GLU A 144 1.38 -26.22 16.36
N ALA A 145 1.74 -26.47 15.10
CA ALA A 145 2.80 -25.73 14.42
C ALA A 145 2.47 -24.24 14.27
N LYS A 146 1.23 -23.89 13.93
CA LYS A 146 0.75 -22.49 13.88
C LYS A 146 0.81 -21.82 15.25
N THR A 147 0.49 -22.55 16.32
CA THR A 147 0.61 -22.04 17.69
C THR A 147 2.05 -21.71 18.03
N THR A 148 2.99 -22.64 17.80
CA THR A 148 4.43 -22.41 18.01
C THR A 148 4.96 -21.25 17.17
N PHE A 149 4.53 -21.15 15.90
CA PHE A 149 4.87 -20.03 15.03
C PHE A 149 4.42 -18.70 15.63
N VAL A 150 3.17 -18.60 16.07
CA VAL A 150 2.58 -17.37 16.64
C VAL A 150 3.23 -16.99 17.97
N GLU A 151 3.51 -17.95 18.84
CA GLU A 151 4.26 -17.72 20.07
C GLU A 151 5.66 -17.17 19.78
N LYS A 152 6.33 -17.70 18.75
CA LYS A 152 7.66 -17.22 18.33
C LYS A 152 7.62 -15.79 17.80
N ILE A 153 6.59 -15.43 17.04
CA ILE A 153 6.36 -14.04 16.60
C ILE A 153 6.13 -13.11 17.80
N ALA A 154 5.33 -13.52 18.78
CA ALA A 154 5.13 -12.75 20.01
C ALA A 154 6.44 -12.55 20.79
N GLU A 155 7.29 -13.58 20.85
CA GLU A 155 8.62 -13.48 21.45
C GLU A 155 9.50 -12.45 20.74
N TYR A 156 9.53 -12.46 19.40
CA TYR A 156 10.27 -11.48 18.62
C TYR A 156 9.78 -10.05 18.86
N GLN A 157 8.46 -9.81 18.87
CA GLN A 157 7.92 -8.49 19.18
C GLN A 157 8.28 -8.03 20.60
N ALA A 158 8.21 -8.94 21.58
CA ALA A 158 8.61 -8.63 22.95
C ALA A 158 10.08 -8.21 23.06
N GLN A 159 10.97 -8.70 22.18
CA GLN A 159 12.37 -8.25 22.12
C GLN A 159 12.48 -6.80 21.64
N LEU A 160 11.74 -6.43 20.59
CA LEU A 160 11.70 -5.05 20.09
C LEU A 160 11.20 -4.07 21.15
N PHE A 161 10.26 -4.49 22.00
CA PHE A 161 9.72 -3.65 23.08
C PHE A 161 10.70 -3.35 24.22
N LYS A 162 11.76 -4.16 24.39
CA LYS A 162 12.78 -3.93 25.42
C LYS A 162 13.58 -2.65 25.16
N SER A 163 13.71 -2.26 23.89
CA SER A 163 14.46 -1.09 23.47
C SER A 163 13.52 0.06 23.17
N GLN A 164 13.47 1.03 24.08
CA GLN A 164 12.56 2.15 23.99
C GLN A 164 13.24 3.42 23.49
N PHE A 165 12.59 4.05 22.52
CA PHE A 165 12.93 5.35 21.96
C PHE A 165 12.06 6.44 22.60
N ARG A 166 12.34 7.70 22.23
CA ARG A 166 11.70 8.90 22.80
C ARG A 166 10.85 9.69 21.81
N THR A 167 10.80 9.22 20.57
CA THR A 167 10.15 9.90 19.46
C THR A 167 9.59 8.91 18.45
N ILE A 168 8.61 9.36 17.67
CA ILE A 168 7.99 8.62 16.57
C ILE A 168 8.73 8.98 15.28
N GLY A 169 9.21 8.00 14.53
CA GLY A 169 9.99 8.23 13.31
C GLY A 169 10.74 7.01 12.81
N THR A 170 11.27 7.08 11.59
CA THR A 170 12.12 6.03 11.00
C THR A 170 13.53 6.14 11.54
N LEU A 171 14.19 5.01 11.85
CA LEU A 171 15.56 5.04 12.35
C LEU A 171 16.51 5.65 11.30
N LYS A 172 17.54 6.37 11.76
CA LYS A 172 18.59 6.97 10.93
C LYS A 172 19.97 6.74 11.54
N ASN A 173 20.98 7.28 10.86
CA ASN A 173 22.41 7.19 11.17
C ASN A 173 22.99 5.82 10.80
N VAL A 174 23.12 5.57 9.50
CA VAL A 174 23.76 4.36 9.00
C VAL A 174 25.27 4.50 9.13
N ASN A 175 25.88 3.66 9.95
CA ASN A 175 27.29 3.31 9.83
C ASN A 175 27.40 1.81 10.08
N LEU A 176 27.60 1.03 9.02
CA LEU A 176 27.65 -0.43 9.11
C LEU A 176 28.88 -0.93 9.91
N ASP A 177 29.90 -0.09 10.09
CA ASP A 177 31.17 -0.44 10.74
C ASP A 177 31.22 -0.09 12.24
N ASP A 178 30.36 0.82 12.72
CA ASP A 178 30.28 1.23 14.14
C ASP A 178 28.86 0.98 14.69
N ASP A 179 28.67 1.10 16.00
CA ASP A 179 27.34 1.17 16.64
C ASP A 179 26.99 2.64 16.91
N PRO A 180 26.59 3.43 15.89
CA PRO A 180 26.04 4.75 16.17
C PRO A 180 24.77 4.55 16.98
N LYS A 181 24.51 5.46 17.92
CA LYS A 181 23.25 5.44 18.65
C LYS A 181 22.12 5.74 17.65
N SER A 182 21.49 4.69 17.10
CA SER A 182 20.36 4.82 16.20
C SER A 182 19.27 5.61 16.90
N GLU A 183 18.83 6.68 16.25
CA GLU A 183 17.77 7.54 16.77
C GLU A 183 16.73 7.73 15.69
N PRO A 184 15.44 7.89 16.05
CA PRO A 184 14.41 8.17 15.06
C PRO A 184 14.62 9.56 14.41
N GLY A 185 14.51 9.60 13.10
CA GLY A 185 14.45 10.80 12.27
C GLY A 185 13.01 11.09 11.81
N PRO A 186 12.84 11.80 10.68
CA PRO A 186 11.52 11.93 10.05
C PRO A 186 10.89 10.56 9.75
N LEU A 187 9.57 10.51 9.77
CA LEU A 187 8.77 9.36 9.41
C LEU A 187 8.80 9.17 7.89
N VAL A 188 9.12 7.96 7.45
CA VAL A 188 8.97 7.50 6.07
C VAL A 188 7.69 6.68 6.01
N ASP A 189 6.60 7.28 5.55
CA ASP A 189 5.27 6.66 5.54
C ASP A 189 4.51 7.10 4.27
N ALA A 190 3.72 6.18 3.72
CA ALA A 190 2.96 6.37 2.49
C ALA A 190 2.07 7.60 2.54
N ILE A 191 1.50 7.94 3.70
CA ILE A 191 0.70 9.14 3.87
C ILE A 191 1.46 10.40 3.43
N TYR A 192 2.77 10.44 3.64
CA TYR A 192 3.64 11.59 3.39
C TYR A 192 4.26 11.61 1.99
N PHE A 193 4.59 10.46 1.39
CA PHE A 193 5.35 10.41 0.14
C PHE A 193 4.52 10.10 -1.11
N MET A 194 3.27 9.65 -0.95
CA MET A 194 2.42 9.26 -2.08
C MET A 194 2.02 10.46 -2.94
N GLY A 195 2.21 10.35 -4.25
CA GLY A 195 1.81 11.36 -5.23
C GLY A 195 2.35 12.76 -4.93
N LYS A 196 1.45 13.74 -4.95
CA LYS A 196 1.73 15.16 -4.72
C LYS A 196 1.81 15.53 -3.23
N ARG A 197 1.47 14.62 -2.29
CA ARG A 197 1.59 14.84 -0.83
C ARG A 197 3.04 15.08 -0.39
N TYR A 198 4.01 14.55 -1.12
CA TYR A 198 5.43 14.80 -0.88
C TYR A 198 5.80 16.29 -0.95
N ASP A 199 5.16 17.05 -1.83
CA ASP A 199 5.48 18.45 -2.08
C ASP A 199 4.81 19.40 -1.07
N VAL A 200 3.98 18.86 -0.17
CA VAL A 200 3.31 19.62 0.89
C VAL A 200 4.24 19.79 2.09
N ASP A 201 4.47 21.06 2.46
CA ASP A 201 5.33 21.44 3.59
C ASP A 201 4.61 21.27 4.93
N VAL A 202 4.79 20.10 5.54
CA VAL A 202 4.31 19.75 6.88
C VAL A 202 5.44 19.14 7.72
N PRO A 203 5.38 19.23 9.06
CA PRO A 203 6.35 18.58 9.93
C PRO A 203 6.32 17.05 9.74
N ARG A 204 7.42 16.40 9.36
CA ARG A 204 7.47 14.93 9.18
C ARG A 204 8.11 14.18 10.34
N GLY A 205 8.27 14.83 11.48
CA GLY A 205 8.93 14.26 12.66
C GLY A 205 10.46 14.47 12.68
N PRO A 206 11.18 13.82 13.63
CA PRO A 206 10.64 12.88 14.61
C PRO A 206 9.65 13.54 15.58
N PHE A 207 8.50 12.92 15.84
CA PHE A 207 7.46 13.48 16.71
C PHE A 207 7.66 13.06 18.16
N ARG A 208 7.23 13.88 19.13
CA ARG A 208 7.36 13.60 20.56
C ARG A 208 6.10 13.04 21.22
N SER A 209 4.98 13.09 20.50
CA SER A 209 3.66 12.67 20.97
C SER A 209 2.81 12.20 19.80
N SER A 210 1.81 11.37 20.11
CA SER A 210 0.78 10.97 19.15
C SER A 210 -0.01 12.18 18.63
N TYR A 211 -0.22 13.20 19.48
CA TYR A 211 -0.88 14.45 19.09
C TYR A 211 -0.12 15.17 17.97
N ASP A 212 1.19 15.36 18.11
CA ASP A 212 2.00 16.05 17.11
C ASP A 212 2.06 15.27 15.78
N TRP A 213 2.12 13.94 15.88
CA TRP A 213 2.10 13.05 14.72
C TRP A 213 0.78 13.16 13.95
N PHE A 214 -0.36 12.97 14.61
CA PHE A 214 -1.66 13.04 13.95
C PHE A 214 -2.04 14.44 13.49
N LYS A 215 -1.66 15.48 14.24
CA LYS A 215 -1.83 16.86 13.80
C LYS A 215 -1.14 17.09 12.46
N SER A 216 0.05 16.52 12.26
CA SER A 216 0.75 16.63 10.98
C SER A 216 0.05 15.87 9.87
N CYS A 217 -0.36 14.61 10.12
CA CYS A 217 -1.14 13.82 9.16
C CYS A 217 -2.42 14.54 8.70
N ILE A 218 -3.19 15.10 9.65
CA ILE A 218 -4.44 15.82 9.34
C ILE A 218 -4.14 17.11 8.57
N SER A 219 -3.12 17.86 8.98
CA SER A 219 -2.71 19.08 8.25
C SER A 219 -2.29 18.76 6.81
N LEU A 220 -1.62 17.62 6.60
CA LEU A 220 -1.24 17.16 5.27
C LEU A 220 -2.46 16.88 4.40
N ILE A 221 -3.43 16.11 4.92
CA ILE A 221 -4.67 15.78 4.20
C ILE A 221 -5.39 17.07 3.81
N MET A 222 -5.57 17.99 4.76
CA MET A 222 -6.24 19.26 4.53
C MET A 222 -5.55 20.14 3.47
N GLU A 223 -4.23 20.27 3.53
CA GLU A 223 -3.48 21.09 2.56
C GLU A 223 -3.42 20.43 1.17
N ASP A 224 -3.35 19.09 1.10
CA ASP A 224 -3.43 18.35 -0.15
C ASP A 224 -4.80 18.54 -0.83
N LYS A 225 -5.89 18.44 -0.06
CA LYS A 225 -7.25 18.65 -0.58
C LYS A 225 -7.51 20.10 -0.97
N LYS A 226 -7.03 21.08 -0.19
CA LYS A 226 -7.06 22.50 -0.60
C LYS A 226 -6.33 22.74 -1.93
N ARG A 227 -5.20 22.08 -2.15
CA ARG A 227 -4.46 22.17 -3.42
C ARG A 227 -5.27 21.57 -4.57
N GLU A 228 -5.82 20.37 -4.38
CA GLU A 228 -6.68 19.69 -5.37
C GLU A 228 -7.90 20.54 -5.77
N ILE A 229 -8.63 21.12 -4.79
CA ILE A 229 -9.79 21.98 -5.05
C ILE A 229 -9.40 23.23 -5.87
N ARG A 230 -8.24 23.83 -5.60
CA ARG A 230 -7.74 24.99 -6.36
C ARG A 230 -7.37 24.61 -7.80
N GLU A 231 -6.75 23.45 -7.99
CA GLU A 231 -6.38 22.94 -9.32
C GLU A 231 -7.65 22.68 -10.17
N LEU A 232 -8.66 22.02 -9.61
CA LEU A 232 -9.94 21.73 -10.28
C LEU A 232 -10.82 22.98 -10.50
N SER A 233 -10.68 24.00 -9.65
CA SER A 233 -11.40 25.27 -9.84
C SER A 233 -10.75 26.16 -10.91
N ALA A 234 -9.47 25.92 -11.22
CA ALA A 234 -8.78 26.65 -12.28
C ALA A 234 -9.06 26.03 -13.65
N SER A 235 -9.09 24.69 -13.75
CA SER A 235 -9.39 23.98 -15.01
C SER A 235 -10.79 24.32 -15.56
N SER A 236 -11.79 24.41 -14.69
CA SER A 236 -13.17 24.76 -15.08
C SER A 236 -13.35 26.22 -15.51
N SER A 237 -12.41 27.12 -15.20
CA SER A 237 -12.49 28.54 -15.60
C SER A 237 -11.85 28.86 -16.95
N ASP A 238 -10.97 27.98 -17.46
CA ASP A 238 -10.29 28.17 -18.73
C ASP A 238 -11.14 27.70 -19.94
N SER A 239 -12.11 26.80 -19.73
CA SER A 239 -13.05 26.30 -20.75
C SER A 239 -14.13 27.33 -21.16
N ASP A 240 -14.50 28.25 -20.26
CA ASP A 240 -15.56 29.26 -20.50
C ASP A 240 -15.09 30.51 -21.27
N SER A 241 -13.80 30.64 -21.60
CA SER A 241 -13.24 31.88 -22.17
C SER A 241 -13.07 31.91 -23.69
N SER A 242 -13.55 30.90 -24.43
CA SER A 242 -13.29 30.79 -25.89
C SER A 242 -14.43 31.20 -26.83
N SER A 243 -15.55 31.75 -26.33
CA SER A 243 -16.61 32.28 -27.19
C SER A 243 -16.76 33.79 -27.05
N ASP A 244 -15.93 34.54 -27.77
CA ASP A 244 -16.29 35.86 -28.31
C ASP A 244 -15.18 36.34 -29.25
N ASP A 245 -15.35 36.16 -30.56
CA ASP A 245 -14.89 37.21 -31.47
C ASP A 245 -15.60 37.24 -32.83
N SER A 246 -15.91 38.46 -33.24
CA SER A 246 -16.29 38.97 -34.57
C SER A 246 -17.72 38.76 -35.12
N SER A 247 -18.51 39.83 -35.06
CA SER A 247 -19.42 40.17 -36.17
C SER A 247 -19.21 41.63 -36.57
N ASP A 248 -18.41 41.81 -37.63
CA ASP A 248 -18.34 43.03 -38.42
C ASP A 248 -19.24 42.89 -39.65
N SER A 249 -20.15 43.86 -39.76
CA SER A 249 -20.53 44.65 -40.93
C SER A 249 -20.41 44.11 -42.38
N ASP A 250 -21.50 44.36 -43.10
CA ASP A 250 -21.59 44.74 -44.52
C ASP A 250 -21.75 43.66 -45.63
N ASP A 251 -22.99 43.65 -46.13
CA ASP A 251 -23.38 43.96 -47.52
C ASP A 251 -22.83 43.09 -48.66
N SER A 252 -23.73 42.33 -49.31
CA SER A 252 -23.93 42.37 -50.77
C SER A 252 -25.03 41.40 -51.22
N SER A 253 -25.92 41.93 -52.04
CA SER A 253 -26.91 41.23 -52.87
C SER A 253 -26.28 40.51 -54.06
N ASP A 254 -26.91 39.41 -54.49
CA ASP A 254 -27.53 39.24 -55.82
C ASP A 254 -27.39 37.84 -56.46
N SER A 255 -28.54 37.44 -57.03
CA SER A 255 -28.78 36.53 -58.18
C SER A 255 -28.40 35.04 -58.02
N ASN A 256 -29.38 34.13 -57.96
CA ASN A 256 -30.17 33.54 -59.08
C ASN A 256 -29.33 32.89 -60.19
N ASP A 257 -29.38 31.56 -60.29
CA ASP A 257 -29.95 30.81 -61.43
C ASP A 257 -29.87 29.31 -61.09
N SER A 258 -30.99 28.57 -61.05
CA SER A 258 -31.49 27.67 -62.12
C SER A 258 -30.64 26.41 -62.28
N SER A 259 -31.17 25.19 -62.44
CA SER A 259 -32.51 24.65 -62.60
C SER A 259 -32.29 23.16 -62.89
N ASP A 260 -33.23 22.31 -62.47
CA ASP A 260 -33.72 21.12 -63.20
C ASP A 260 -32.72 20.00 -63.59
N SER A 261 -33.04 18.72 -63.56
CA SER A 261 -34.21 17.95 -63.16
C SER A 261 -33.87 16.47 -63.42
N ASP A 262 -34.68 15.56 -62.86
CA ASP A 262 -35.11 14.29 -63.45
C ASP A 262 -34.06 13.18 -63.73
N ASP A 263 -34.30 11.89 -63.66
CA ASP A 263 -35.40 10.99 -63.27
C ASP A 263 -34.88 9.59 -63.69
N SER A 264 -35.60 8.52 -63.33
CA SER A 264 -35.50 7.12 -63.80
C SER A 264 -34.44 6.26 -63.09
N SER A 265 -34.74 5.23 -62.28
CA SER A 265 -35.77 4.16 -62.22
C SER A 265 -35.22 2.78 -62.58
N ASP A 266 -35.64 1.84 -61.74
CA ASP A 266 -35.93 0.42 -61.97
C ASP A 266 -34.79 -0.61 -62.18
N SER A 267 -34.85 -1.65 -61.33
CA SER A 267 -35.00 -3.10 -61.66
C SER A 267 -34.38 -3.91 -60.50
N ASP A 268 -35.13 -4.65 -59.68
CA ASP A 268 -35.59 -6.05 -59.91
C ASP A 268 -34.40 -7.02 -60.08
N ASP A 269 -34.25 -8.19 -59.44
CA ASP A 269 -35.17 -9.10 -58.75
C ASP A 269 -34.35 -10.33 -58.25
N SER A 270 -34.83 -10.98 -57.16
CA SER A 270 -34.71 -12.42 -56.84
C SER A 270 -33.34 -13.05 -56.51
N SER A 271 -33.17 -13.98 -55.54
CA SER A 271 -34.10 -14.93 -54.90
C SER A 271 -33.43 -15.64 -53.69
N ASP A 272 -34.20 -15.86 -52.60
CA ASP A 272 -34.47 -17.13 -51.89
C ASP A 272 -33.32 -18.03 -51.36
N SER A 273 -33.33 -18.61 -50.15
CA SER A 273 -34.30 -18.66 -49.04
C SER A 273 -33.61 -19.09 -47.73
N ASP A 274 -34.18 -18.58 -46.65
CA ASP A 274 -34.20 -19.02 -45.23
C ASP A 274 -34.79 -20.47 -45.09
N PRO A 275 -35.07 -21.09 -43.90
CA PRO A 275 -35.41 -20.49 -42.60
C PRO A 275 -34.71 -21.22 -41.41
N SER A 276 -34.82 -20.90 -40.12
CA SER A 276 -35.79 -20.23 -39.23
C SER A 276 -35.08 -20.29 -37.84
N SER A 277 -35.23 -19.43 -36.82
CA SER A 277 -36.43 -18.86 -36.16
C SER A 277 -35.98 -18.58 -34.71
N GLU A 278 -36.30 -17.53 -33.96
CA GLU A 278 -37.01 -16.24 -34.10
C GLU A 278 -36.45 -15.32 -32.99
N SER A 279 -36.18 -14.04 -33.26
CA SER A 279 -37.03 -12.84 -32.97
C SER A 279 -37.02 -12.41 -31.47
N SER A 280 -36.94 -11.14 -31.10
CA SER A 280 -37.52 -9.91 -31.68
C SER A 280 -36.81 -8.69 -31.05
N SER A 281 -36.22 -7.77 -31.85
CA SER A 281 -36.75 -6.47 -32.34
C SER A 281 -36.84 -5.37 -31.25
N ASP A 282 -36.58 -4.09 -31.47
CA ASP A 282 -36.05 -3.28 -32.56
C ASP A 282 -35.88 -1.84 -32.00
N ASP A 283 -35.30 -0.98 -32.84
CA ASP A 283 -35.39 0.49 -32.89
C ASP A 283 -34.19 1.31 -32.42
N SER A 284 -33.43 1.75 -33.42
CA SER A 284 -32.72 3.02 -33.46
C SER A 284 -33.39 3.89 -34.54
N PRO A 285 -33.30 5.23 -34.43
CA PRO A 285 -32.77 5.96 -35.57
C PRO A 285 -31.77 7.04 -35.18
N ASP A 286 -30.74 7.17 -36.02
CA ASP A 286 -29.73 8.23 -36.03
C ASP A 286 -30.36 9.63 -36.16
N SER A 287 -29.78 10.63 -35.47
CA SER A 287 -29.15 11.79 -36.13
C SER A 287 -28.61 12.82 -35.13
N ASP A 288 -27.44 13.34 -35.52
CA ASP A 288 -26.95 14.70 -35.36
C ASP A 288 -25.77 14.94 -34.40
N SER A 289 -24.85 15.76 -34.90
CA SER A 289 -23.46 15.89 -34.46
C SER A 289 -23.27 17.05 -33.48
N GLY A 290 -22.60 16.78 -32.34
CA GLY A 290 -21.81 17.73 -31.53
C GLY A 290 -22.43 18.19 -30.19
N PRO A 291 -21.63 18.72 -29.22
CA PRO A 291 -20.19 18.63 -29.01
C PRO A 291 -19.81 17.72 -27.81
N ASP A 292 -18.52 17.38 -27.72
CA ASP A 292 -17.88 16.77 -26.55
C ASP A 292 -18.24 17.52 -25.24
N LEU A 293 -19.00 16.91 -24.33
CA LEU A 293 -19.33 17.47 -23.00
C LEU A 293 -19.33 16.43 -21.86
N GLU A 294 -18.64 15.30 -22.01
CA GLU A 294 -18.52 14.29 -20.92
C GLU A 294 -17.32 14.52 -19.98
N LEU A 295 -16.53 15.59 -20.16
CA LEU A 295 -15.35 15.85 -19.32
C LEU A 295 -15.62 16.67 -18.04
N ASP A 296 -16.75 17.37 -17.93
CA ASP A 296 -17.04 18.26 -16.79
C ASP A 296 -17.64 17.55 -15.56
N SER A 297 -18.32 16.41 -15.73
CA SER A 297 -18.97 15.72 -14.60
C SER A 297 -17.94 15.16 -13.62
N ASP A 298 -16.87 14.59 -14.15
CA ASP A 298 -15.87 13.85 -13.37
C ASP A 298 -14.99 14.82 -12.55
N GLU A 299 -14.63 15.97 -13.11
CA GLU A 299 -13.88 17.00 -12.39
C GLU A 299 -14.70 17.62 -11.24
N GLU A 300 -15.98 17.90 -11.47
CA GLU A 300 -16.88 18.45 -10.44
C GLU A 300 -17.18 17.43 -9.33
N GLU A 301 -17.36 16.13 -9.66
CA GLU A 301 -17.48 15.08 -8.65
C GLU A 301 -16.20 14.93 -7.82
N ARG A 302 -15.04 14.94 -8.47
CA ARG A 302 -13.74 14.89 -7.80
C ARG A 302 -13.53 16.09 -6.88
N LYS A 303 -13.94 17.28 -7.31
CA LYS A 303 -13.89 18.49 -6.48
C LYS A 303 -14.77 18.38 -5.24
N LYS A 304 -16.02 17.91 -5.39
CA LYS A 304 -16.92 17.68 -4.25
C LYS A 304 -16.37 16.63 -3.28
N LEU A 305 -15.77 15.56 -3.79
CA LEU A 305 -15.11 14.56 -2.95
C LEU A 305 -13.92 15.18 -2.20
N ALA A 306 -13.13 16.04 -2.84
CA ALA A 306 -12.03 16.73 -2.20
C ALA A 306 -12.50 17.70 -1.10
N GLU A 307 -13.58 18.44 -1.34
CA GLU A 307 -14.25 19.30 -0.35
C GLU A 307 -14.79 18.47 0.83
N TYR A 308 -15.49 17.37 0.56
CA TYR A 308 -16.00 16.50 1.63
C TYR A 308 -14.88 15.85 2.45
N THR A 309 -13.79 15.40 1.80
CA THR A 309 -12.62 14.87 2.50
C THR A 309 -11.98 15.93 3.38
N PHE A 310 -11.90 17.18 2.90
CA PHE A 310 -11.39 18.30 3.68
C PHE A 310 -12.22 18.52 4.94
N ASP A 311 -13.54 18.57 4.82
CA ASP A 311 -14.46 18.79 5.93
C ASP A 311 -14.32 17.68 6.98
N VAL A 312 -14.32 16.40 6.57
CA VAL A 312 -14.13 15.27 7.48
C VAL A 312 -12.77 15.34 8.19
N ALA A 313 -11.69 15.70 7.48
CA ALA A 313 -10.37 15.86 8.08
C ALA A 313 -10.33 16.99 9.13
N ASP A 314 -11.03 18.09 8.89
CA ASP A 314 -11.16 19.20 9.85
C ASP A 314 -11.84 18.72 11.14
N VAL A 315 -12.95 17.98 11.02
CA VAL A 315 -13.66 17.43 12.18
C VAL A 315 -12.83 16.38 12.94
N ILE A 316 -12.07 15.53 12.24
CA ILE A 316 -11.07 14.64 12.88
C ILE A 316 -10.05 15.46 13.68
N GLY A 317 -9.64 16.62 13.15
CA GLY A 317 -8.76 17.58 13.81
C GLY A 317 -9.35 18.17 15.09
N ASP A 318 -10.66 18.40 15.13
CA ASP A 318 -11.37 18.95 16.29
C ASP A 318 -11.43 17.95 17.46
N ILE A 319 -11.61 16.65 17.20
CA ILE A 319 -11.65 15.61 18.24
C ILE A 319 -10.25 15.13 18.68
N LEU A 320 -9.20 15.45 17.91
CA LEU A 320 -7.81 15.03 18.19
C LEU A 320 -7.36 15.33 19.64
N PRO A 321 -7.57 16.54 20.22
CA PRO A 321 -7.13 16.85 21.58
C PRO A 321 -7.81 16.05 22.68
N ASP A 322 -9.02 15.54 22.42
CA ASP A 322 -9.81 14.77 23.39
C ASP A 322 -9.31 13.32 23.48
N ILE A 323 -8.77 12.79 22.38
CA ILE A 323 -8.21 11.44 22.30
C ILE A 323 -6.71 11.45 22.64
N PHE A 324 -5.98 12.46 22.15
CA PHE A 324 -4.54 12.61 22.33
C PHE A 324 -4.20 13.96 22.97
N PRO A 325 -3.79 13.98 24.25
CA PRO A 325 -3.44 15.22 24.94
C PRO A 325 -2.29 15.98 24.25
N LYS A 326 -2.44 17.31 24.11
CA LYS A 326 -1.44 18.18 23.47
C LYS A 326 -0.07 18.20 24.15
N ALA A 327 -0.04 17.92 25.46
CA ALA A 327 1.18 17.94 26.25
C ALA A 327 1.29 16.62 27.02
N VAL A 328 2.35 15.86 26.73
CA VAL A 328 2.62 14.58 27.38
C VAL A 328 3.94 14.69 28.14
N ASN A 329 3.90 14.53 29.47
CA ASN A 329 5.08 14.57 30.33
C ASN A 329 5.05 13.39 31.33
N PRO A 330 6.01 12.46 31.28
CA PRO A 330 7.16 12.40 30.37
C PRO A 330 6.75 12.14 28.91
N PRO A 331 7.61 12.45 27.91
CA PRO A 331 7.33 12.14 26.50
C PRO A 331 6.95 10.68 26.29
N GLU A 332 6.09 10.42 25.28
CA GLU A 332 5.67 9.08 24.94
C GLU A 332 6.88 8.20 24.62
N ARG A 333 6.91 7.00 25.23
CA ARG A 333 7.90 6.00 24.86
C ARG A 333 7.45 5.31 23.60
N THR A 334 8.41 5.10 22.72
CA THR A 334 8.17 4.49 21.41
C THR A 334 9.02 3.24 21.25
N VAL A 335 8.55 2.31 20.42
CA VAL A 335 9.19 1.03 20.14
C VAL A 335 9.14 0.78 18.64
N LEU A 336 10.09 0.01 18.12
CA LEU A 336 10.08 -0.37 16.70
C LEU A 336 8.90 -1.31 16.41
N LEU A 337 8.17 -1.06 15.32
CA LEU A 337 7.05 -1.89 14.89
C LEU A 337 7.22 -2.24 13.42
N HIS A 338 7.24 -3.55 13.11
CA HIS A 338 7.03 -4.03 11.75
C HIS A 338 5.53 -3.94 11.44
N ASP A 339 5.15 -2.99 10.60
CA ASP A 339 3.76 -2.66 10.25
C ASP A 339 3.15 -3.64 9.23
N ASP A 340 3.95 -4.21 8.34
CA ASP A 340 3.51 -5.24 7.38
C ASP A 340 3.94 -6.67 7.77
N LEU A 341 3.56 -7.11 8.97
CA LEU A 341 3.82 -8.48 9.42
C LEU A 341 2.81 -9.46 8.82
N SER A 342 2.99 -9.76 7.53
CA SER A 342 2.18 -10.68 6.72
C SER A 342 2.85 -12.04 6.56
N LEU A 343 2.11 -13.06 6.14
CA LEU A 343 2.72 -14.38 5.82
C LEU A 343 3.66 -14.31 4.60
N ASN A 344 3.53 -13.28 3.75
CA ASN A 344 4.43 -13.07 2.61
C ASN A 344 5.83 -12.63 3.08
N ASN A 345 5.88 -11.89 4.19
CA ASN A 345 7.11 -11.30 4.73
C ASN A 345 7.78 -12.16 5.82
N ILE A 346 7.26 -13.37 6.07
CA ILE A 346 7.85 -14.34 6.99
C ILE A 346 8.29 -15.55 6.18
N LEU A 347 9.56 -15.90 6.24
CA LEU A 347 10.09 -17.12 5.62
C LEU A 347 10.14 -18.26 6.64
N VAL A 348 9.86 -19.46 6.16
CA VAL A 348 9.91 -20.70 6.93
C VAL A 348 10.69 -21.79 6.19
N ASP A 349 11.27 -22.71 6.95
CA ASP A 349 11.81 -23.97 6.43
C ASP A 349 10.71 -25.00 6.15
N ASP A 350 11.11 -26.22 5.77
CA ASP A 350 10.19 -27.31 5.46
C ASP A 350 9.41 -27.83 6.68
N ASP A 351 9.90 -27.57 7.89
CA ASP A 351 9.24 -27.93 9.16
C ASP A 351 8.32 -26.80 9.67
N GLY A 352 8.29 -25.66 8.98
CA GLY A 352 7.49 -24.49 9.36
C GLY A 352 8.14 -23.59 10.41
N ALA A 353 9.43 -23.79 10.72
CA ALA A 353 10.17 -22.92 11.63
C ALA A 353 10.57 -21.62 10.92
N ILE A 354 10.46 -20.49 11.62
CA ILE A 354 10.77 -19.16 11.06
C ILE A 354 12.27 -19.05 10.78
N THR A 355 12.61 -18.83 9.51
CA THR A 355 13.99 -18.64 9.04
C THR A 355 14.34 -17.18 8.77
N ALA A 356 13.35 -16.32 8.50
CA ALA A 356 13.54 -14.89 8.32
C ALA A 356 12.25 -14.09 8.51
N ILE A 357 12.38 -12.83 8.94
CA ILE A 357 11.38 -11.78 8.73
C ILE A 357 12.02 -10.76 7.79
N ILE A 358 11.38 -10.54 6.65
CA ILE A 358 11.87 -9.66 5.58
C ILE A 358 10.94 -8.45 5.42
N ASP A 359 11.34 -7.53 4.56
CA ASP A 359 10.58 -6.33 4.21
C ASP A 359 10.42 -5.32 5.35
N TRP A 360 11.56 -4.86 5.87
CA TRP A 360 11.65 -3.84 6.92
C TRP A 360 11.63 -2.40 6.37
N GLU A 361 11.10 -2.21 5.16
CA GLU A 361 10.99 -0.89 4.57
C GLU A 361 9.95 -0.03 5.28
N CYS A 362 10.16 1.28 5.34
CA CYS A 362 9.23 2.24 5.98
C CYS A 362 8.93 2.00 7.47
N VAL A 363 9.58 1.02 8.10
CA VAL A 363 9.43 0.70 9.52
C VAL A 363 9.83 1.90 10.39
N SER A 364 8.99 2.17 11.40
CA SER A 364 9.16 3.32 12.28
C SER A 364 9.02 2.94 13.74
N THR A 365 9.60 3.77 14.62
CA THR A 365 9.29 3.72 16.04
C THR A 365 7.93 4.38 16.28
N VAL A 366 7.06 3.70 17.01
CA VAL A 366 5.68 4.16 17.27
C VAL A 366 5.34 4.04 18.77
N PRO A 367 4.34 4.78 19.27
CA PRO A 367 3.91 4.65 20.66
C PRO A 367 3.39 3.24 20.96
N LEU A 368 3.49 2.80 22.21
CA LEU A 368 3.12 1.44 22.60
C LEU A 368 1.68 1.07 22.17
N TRP A 369 0.73 1.98 22.33
CA TRP A 369 -0.66 1.76 21.91
C TRP A 369 -0.81 1.46 20.42
N ALA A 370 0.06 2.00 19.55
CA ALA A 370 0.01 1.76 18.12
C ALA A 370 0.46 0.33 17.76
N THR A 371 1.25 -0.30 18.63
CA THR A 371 1.70 -1.71 18.47
C THR A 371 0.65 -2.74 18.90
N THR A 372 -0.49 -2.30 19.41
CA THR A 372 -1.54 -3.21 19.90
C THR A 372 -2.47 -3.67 18.76
N ARG A 373 -2.13 -3.37 17.50
CA ARG A 373 -2.81 -3.95 16.33
C ARG A 373 -2.35 -5.40 16.15
N MET A 374 -3.25 -6.26 15.69
CA MET A 374 -2.88 -7.64 15.37
C MET A 374 -1.96 -7.67 14.15
N PRO A 375 -0.96 -8.57 14.12
CA PRO A 375 -0.23 -8.90 12.90
C PRO A 375 -1.20 -9.18 11.75
N GLN A 376 -0.88 -8.75 10.52
CA GLN A 376 -1.80 -8.82 9.40
C GLN A 376 -2.31 -10.24 9.14
N PHE A 377 -1.45 -11.24 9.30
CA PHE A 377 -1.85 -12.65 9.13
C PHE A 377 -2.84 -13.19 10.17
N LEU A 378 -3.04 -12.47 11.28
CA LEU A 378 -4.04 -12.76 12.31
C LEU A 378 -5.29 -11.88 12.21
N VAL A 379 -5.34 -10.96 11.24
CA VAL A 379 -6.53 -10.13 10.98
C VAL A 379 -7.54 -10.94 10.15
N GLY A 380 -8.80 -10.96 10.59
CA GLY A 380 -9.88 -11.68 9.93
C GLY A 380 -11.15 -11.63 10.76
N LYS A 381 -12.23 -12.24 10.26
CA LYS A 381 -13.48 -12.35 11.02
C LYS A 381 -13.31 -13.31 12.20
N ASP A 382 -14.09 -13.09 13.24
CA ASP A 382 -14.18 -14.02 14.36
C ASP A 382 -15.07 -15.22 13.99
N ARG A 383 -14.57 -16.42 14.26
CA ARG A 383 -15.29 -17.68 14.14
C ARG A 383 -14.90 -18.60 15.29
N GLU A 384 -15.82 -18.80 16.23
CA GLU A 384 -15.53 -19.58 17.44
C GLU A 384 -15.59 -21.09 17.22
N GLU A 385 -16.42 -21.54 16.30
CA GLU A 385 -16.66 -22.95 15.99
C GLU A 385 -15.94 -23.36 14.71
N ALA A 386 -15.24 -24.49 14.78
CA ALA A 386 -14.55 -25.06 13.62
C ALA A 386 -15.58 -25.41 12.53
N PRO A 387 -15.29 -25.12 11.25
CA PRO A 387 -16.20 -25.49 10.17
C PRO A 387 -16.27 -27.02 10.06
N ASP A 388 -17.48 -27.57 10.02
CA ASP A 388 -17.69 -28.98 9.71
C ASP A 388 -17.45 -29.20 8.22
N ARG A 389 -16.40 -29.96 7.88
CA ARG A 389 -15.97 -30.21 6.49
C ARG A 389 -17.08 -30.84 5.65
N ASP A 390 -17.95 -31.66 6.26
CA ASP A 390 -18.98 -32.41 5.53
C ASP A 390 -20.16 -31.52 5.10
N GLU A 391 -20.30 -30.32 5.68
CA GLU A 391 -21.35 -29.36 5.32
C GLU A 391 -21.01 -28.52 4.08
N TYR A 392 -19.76 -28.55 3.62
CA TYR A 392 -19.31 -27.73 2.49
C TYR A 392 -19.35 -28.52 1.18
N ALA A 393 -19.70 -27.81 0.11
CA ALA A 393 -19.69 -28.35 -1.23
C ALA A 393 -18.27 -28.76 -1.66
N ASP A 394 -18.22 -29.76 -2.53
CA ASP A 394 -16.98 -30.19 -3.12
C ASP A 394 -16.41 -29.11 -4.05
N ALA A 395 -15.10 -29.14 -4.26
CA ALA A 395 -14.44 -28.21 -5.15
C ALA A 395 -14.95 -28.38 -6.59
N ASP A 396 -15.23 -27.26 -7.26
CA ASP A 396 -15.58 -27.26 -8.68
C ASP A 396 -14.29 -27.53 -9.50
N PRO A 397 -14.23 -28.60 -10.31
CA PRO A 397 -13.06 -28.90 -11.13
C PRO A 397 -12.64 -27.77 -12.07
N GLU A 398 -13.58 -26.96 -12.57
CA GLU A 398 -13.28 -25.82 -13.44
C GLU A 398 -12.64 -24.67 -12.65
N MET A 399 -13.18 -24.35 -11.46
CA MET A 399 -12.56 -23.35 -10.58
C MET A 399 -11.19 -23.81 -10.09
N GLU A 400 -11.03 -25.08 -9.76
CA GLU A 400 -9.76 -25.69 -9.36
C GLU A 400 -8.71 -25.60 -10.46
N ALA A 401 -9.10 -25.85 -11.71
CA ALA A 401 -8.19 -25.68 -12.84
C ALA A 401 -7.82 -24.20 -13.03
N ALA A 402 -8.79 -23.29 -12.88
CA ALA A 402 -8.55 -21.85 -12.97
C ALA A 402 -7.62 -21.36 -11.87
N ASP A 403 -7.82 -21.77 -10.61
CA ASP A 403 -6.97 -21.44 -9.48
C ASP A 403 -5.58 -22.03 -9.63
N ARG A 404 -5.46 -23.28 -10.12
CA ARG A 404 -4.16 -23.89 -10.42
C ARG A 404 -3.39 -23.14 -11.49
N ILE A 405 -4.07 -22.63 -12.51
CA ILE A 405 -3.44 -21.78 -13.54
C ILE A 405 -3.05 -20.42 -12.94
N ARG A 406 -3.92 -19.82 -12.13
CA ARG A 406 -3.72 -18.51 -11.50
C ARG A 406 -2.56 -18.51 -10.50
N GLU A 407 -2.46 -19.55 -9.68
CA GLU A 407 -1.49 -19.65 -8.58
C GLU A 407 -0.21 -20.40 -8.98
N GLY A 408 -0.24 -21.19 -10.06
CA GLY A 408 0.94 -21.87 -10.60
C GLY A 408 1.58 -22.81 -9.58
N ASP A 409 2.89 -22.64 -9.36
CA ASP A 409 3.68 -23.44 -8.40
C ASP A 409 3.24 -23.24 -6.94
N TYR A 410 2.39 -22.27 -6.67
CA TYR A 410 1.90 -21.91 -5.35
C TYR A 410 0.48 -22.40 -5.05
N TYR A 411 -0.14 -23.07 -6.01
CA TYR A 411 -1.47 -23.61 -5.87
C TYR A 411 -1.55 -24.63 -4.72
N LEU A 412 -2.49 -24.40 -3.81
CA LEU A 412 -2.79 -25.31 -2.70
C LEU A 412 -3.99 -26.17 -3.08
N GLU A 413 -3.81 -27.50 -3.15
CA GLU A 413 -4.90 -28.42 -3.47
C GLU A 413 -6.10 -28.19 -2.55
N SER A 414 -7.29 -28.10 -3.14
CA SER A 414 -8.55 -27.99 -2.40
C SER A 414 -8.84 -29.15 -1.47
N GLU A 415 -8.12 -30.27 -1.65
CA GLU A 415 -8.44 -31.57 -1.07
C GLU A 415 -9.91 -31.97 -1.30
N GLY A 416 -10.49 -31.51 -2.41
CA GLY A 416 -11.87 -31.78 -2.79
C GLY A 416 -12.91 -30.86 -2.14
N LYS A 417 -12.54 -29.76 -1.47
CA LYS A 417 -13.51 -28.80 -0.88
C LYS A 417 -13.40 -27.40 -1.45
N ASN A 418 -14.54 -26.74 -1.64
CA ASN A 418 -14.56 -25.37 -2.16
C ASN A 418 -13.80 -24.38 -1.26
N SER A 419 -13.47 -23.20 -1.82
CA SER A 419 -12.72 -22.15 -1.12
C SER A 419 -13.36 -21.71 0.20
N LEU A 420 -14.70 -21.70 0.27
CA LEU A 420 -15.43 -21.25 1.46
C LEU A 420 -15.12 -22.07 2.72
N TYR A 421 -14.90 -23.39 2.59
CA TYR A 421 -14.46 -24.21 3.72
C TYR A 421 -13.11 -23.72 4.27
N TRP A 422 -12.18 -23.43 3.37
CA TRP A 422 -10.82 -23.02 3.70
C TRP A 422 -10.77 -21.60 4.28
N ASP A 423 -11.59 -20.69 3.76
CA ASP A 423 -11.75 -19.35 4.31
C ASP A 423 -12.27 -19.41 5.75
N HIS A 424 -13.33 -20.20 5.98
CA HIS A 424 -13.87 -20.39 7.32
C HIS A 424 -12.91 -21.13 8.26
N LEU A 425 -12.11 -22.07 7.74
CA LEU A 425 -11.08 -22.72 8.54
C LEU A 425 -10.03 -21.69 8.97
N MET A 426 -9.55 -20.86 8.05
CA MET A 426 -8.62 -19.78 8.34
C MET A 426 -9.19 -18.79 9.37
N GLU A 427 -10.45 -18.36 9.23
CA GLU A 427 -11.13 -17.50 10.22
C GLU A 427 -11.16 -18.13 11.62
N TYR A 428 -11.49 -19.43 11.70
CA TYR A 428 -11.47 -20.17 12.95
C TYR A 428 -10.07 -20.24 13.56
N GLU A 429 -9.07 -20.62 12.77
CA GLU A 429 -7.68 -20.74 13.23
C GLU A 429 -7.14 -19.38 13.69
N GLN A 430 -7.32 -18.33 12.90
CA GLN A 430 -6.93 -16.96 13.26
C GLN A 430 -7.63 -16.53 14.57
N THR A 431 -8.90 -16.87 14.77
CA THR A 431 -9.62 -16.56 16.03
C THR A 431 -8.91 -17.18 17.24
N LYS A 432 -8.51 -18.45 17.15
CA LYS A 432 -7.78 -19.11 18.24
C LYS A 432 -6.36 -18.56 18.40
N LEU A 433 -5.67 -18.28 17.30
CA LEU A 433 -4.29 -17.80 17.30
C LEU A 433 -4.17 -16.33 17.76
N ARG A 434 -5.16 -15.47 17.53
CA ARG A 434 -5.22 -14.12 18.12
C ARG A 434 -5.14 -14.17 19.64
N LYS A 435 -5.81 -15.14 20.25
CA LYS A 435 -5.75 -15.35 21.71
C LYS A 435 -4.36 -15.80 22.15
N VAL A 436 -3.79 -16.81 21.48
CA VAL A 436 -2.42 -17.28 21.75
C VAL A 436 -1.41 -16.13 21.69
N TYR A 437 -1.47 -15.34 20.62
CA TYR A 437 -0.60 -14.19 20.40
C TYR A 437 -0.73 -13.16 21.55
N SER A 438 -1.96 -12.76 21.85
CA SER A 438 -2.25 -11.70 22.83
C SER A 438 -1.86 -12.14 24.25
N ASP A 439 -2.20 -13.39 24.62
CA ASP A 439 -1.87 -13.96 25.93
C ASP A 439 -0.35 -14.04 26.10
N ARG A 440 0.36 -14.57 25.09
CA ARG A 440 1.83 -14.72 25.13
C ARG A 440 2.54 -13.37 25.16
N LEU A 441 2.12 -12.42 24.33
CA LEU A 441 2.75 -11.09 24.29
C LEU A 441 2.47 -10.30 25.57
N SER A 442 1.27 -10.42 26.15
CA SER A 442 0.93 -9.79 27.43
C SER A 442 1.73 -10.40 28.59
N GLU A 443 2.00 -11.71 28.57
CA GLU A 443 2.87 -12.35 29.55
C GLU A 443 4.30 -11.81 29.48
N LEU A 444 4.85 -11.69 28.26
CA LEU A 444 6.21 -11.21 28.03
C LEU A 444 6.35 -9.69 28.23
N CYS A 445 5.29 -8.93 27.94
CA CYS A 445 5.23 -7.48 28.04
C CYS A 445 3.89 -7.03 28.68
N PRO A 446 3.80 -6.99 30.02
CA PRO A 446 2.56 -6.59 30.70
C PRO A 446 2.04 -5.20 30.30
N ALA A 447 2.95 -4.24 30.06
CA ALA A 447 2.59 -2.90 29.61
C ALA A 447 1.88 -2.91 28.24
N TRP A 448 2.23 -3.84 27.35
CA TRP A 448 1.51 -4.03 26.09
C TRP A 448 0.11 -4.57 26.33
N GLY A 449 -0.04 -5.54 27.24
CA GLY A 449 -1.35 -6.10 27.60
C GLY A 449 -2.30 -5.06 28.21
N GLU A 450 -1.79 -4.17 29.06
CA GLU A 450 -2.53 -3.01 29.59
C GLU A 450 -2.98 -2.07 28.46
N ALA A 451 -2.06 -1.68 27.57
CA ALA A 451 -2.40 -0.81 26.43
C ALA A 451 -3.38 -1.48 25.46
N PHE A 452 -3.26 -2.79 25.21
CA PHE A 452 -4.14 -3.55 24.32
C PHE A 452 -5.60 -3.51 24.82
N ALA A 453 -5.80 -3.59 26.14
CA ALA A 453 -7.11 -3.51 26.78
C ALA A 453 -7.73 -2.09 26.74
N ASP A 454 -6.92 -1.05 26.91
CA ASP A 454 -7.42 0.33 27.13
C ASP A 454 -7.51 1.19 25.86
N ASP A 455 -6.69 0.93 24.82
CA ASP A 455 -6.47 1.90 23.73
C ASP A 455 -7.27 1.62 22.44
N GLY A 456 -8.48 1.04 22.56
CA GLY A 456 -9.37 0.78 21.42
C GLY A 456 -9.66 2.03 20.58
N LEU A 457 -10.04 3.13 21.25
CA LEU A 457 -10.37 4.39 20.59
C LEU A 457 -9.17 5.00 19.82
N LYS A 458 -7.95 4.87 20.35
CA LYS A 458 -6.74 5.37 19.69
C LYS A 458 -6.44 4.60 18.40
N ARG A 459 -6.67 3.28 18.41
CA ARG A 459 -6.53 2.44 17.20
C ARG A 459 -7.54 2.82 16.13
N ASP A 460 -8.80 3.02 16.54
CA ASP A 460 -9.87 3.43 15.62
C ASP A 460 -9.60 4.82 15.04
N PHE A 461 -9.12 5.77 15.86
CA PHE A 461 -8.70 7.10 15.38
C PHE A 461 -7.56 7.02 14.37
N HIS A 462 -6.52 6.22 14.64
CA HIS A 462 -5.42 6.01 13.70
C HIS A 462 -5.94 5.49 12.35
N GLN A 463 -6.84 4.51 12.38
CA GLN A 463 -7.42 3.93 11.16
C GLN A 463 -8.33 4.93 10.43
N ALA A 464 -9.08 5.76 11.16
CA ALA A 464 -9.92 6.82 10.60
C ALA A 464 -9.10 7.88 9.85
N VAL A 465 -7.97 8.33 10.41
CA VAL A 465 -7.05 9.25 9.73
C VAL A 465 -6.53 8.66 8.42
N PHE A 466 -6.14 7.39 8.43
CA PHE A 466 -5.64 6.71 7.22
C PHE A 466 -6.72 6.59 6.14
N TYR A 467 -7.93 6.13 6.50
CA TYR A 467 -9.05 6.03 5.57
C TYR A 467 -9.51 7.39 5.03
N CYS A 468 -9.45 8.43 5.85
CA CYS A 468 -9.72 9.80 5.41
C CYS A 468 -8.72 10.25 4.34
N ALA A 469 -7.42 9.98 4.53
CA ALA A 469 -6.37 10.39 3.58
C ALA A 469 -6.63 9.84 2.17
N ASP A 470 -6.99 8.56 2.07
CA ASP A 470 -7.18 7.87 0.79
C ASP A 470 -8.63 7.90 0.30
N SER A 471 -9.50 8.68 0.97
CA SER A 471 -10.94 8.81 0.66
C SER A 471 -11.71 7.48 0.68
N TRP A 472 -11.09 6.42 1.19
CA TRP A 472 -11.68 5.09 1.28
C TRP A 472 -12.64 5.02 2.45
N CYS A 473 -13.88 4.57 2.21
CA CYS A 473 -14.91 4.49 3.25
C CYS A 473 -15.10 5.82 4.02
N LEU A 474 -14.93 6.96 3.35
CA LEU A 474 -15.00 8.30 3.94
C LEU A 474 -16.33 8.53 4.69
N VAL A 475 -17.45 8.08 4.12
CA VAL A 475 -18.78 8.14 4.76
C VAL A 475 -18.79 7.39 6.10
N LYS A 476 -18.11 6.23 6.19
CA LYS A 476 -18.02 5.45 7.43
C LYS A 476 -17.12 6.11 8.46
N VAL A 477 -16.09 6.84 8.01
CA VAL A 477 -15.26 7.66 8.89
C VAL A 477 -16.07 8.83 9.43
N ASP A 478 -16.85 9.51 8.58
CA ASP A 478 -17.74 10.61 8.97
C ASP A 478 -18.80 10.16 9.97
N ASP A 479 -19.49 9.03 9.70
CA ASP A 479 -20.43 8.39 10.64
C ASP A 479 -19.76 8.14 12.00
N TRP A 480 -18.53 7.61 12.00
CA TRP A 480 -17.78 7.33 13.22
C TRP A 480 -17.44 8.60 13.99
N VAL A 481 -16.94 9.63 13.31
CA VAL A 481 -16.60 10.91 13.93
C VAL A 481 -17.85 11.57 14.53
N GLY A 482 -18.98 11.52 13.82
CA GLY A 482 -20.27 12.01 14.31
C GLY A 482 -20.70 11.35 15.61
N GLU A 483 -20.68 10.01 15.68
CA GLU A 483 -21.00 9.26 16.91
C GLU A 483 -20.04 9.60 18.07
N ILE A 484 -18.74 9.78 17.79
CA ILE A 484 -17.75 10.22 18.79
C ILE A 484 -18.10 11.62 19.35
N MET A 485 -18.48 12.57 18.50
CA MET A 485 -18.87 13.92 18.92
C MET A 485 -20.16 13.97 19.74
N GLU A 486 -21.08 13.04 19.50
CA GLU A 486 -22.28 12.85 20.30
C GLU A 486 -22.00 12.23 21.69
N GLY A 487 -20.75 11.82 21.93
CA GLY A 487 -20.30 11.18 23.16
C GLY A 487 -20.53 9.67 23.18
N GLU A 488 -20.90 9.07 22.05
CA GLU A 488 -20.87 7.63 21.86
C GLU A 488 -19.42 7.17 21.62
N LEU A 489 -19.10 5.91 21.91
CA LEU A 489 -17.76 5.34 21.70
C LEU A 489 -17.84 4.03 20.90
N PRO A 490 -18.42 4.05 19.68
CA PRO A 490 -18.45 2.89 18.82
C PRO A 490 -17.04 2.53 18.34
N THR A 491 -16.80 1.25 18.09
CA THR A 491 -15.60 0.87 17.34
C THR A 491 -15.79 1.15 15.87
N LEU A 492 -14.73 1.54 15.16
CA LEU A 492 -14.79 1.77 13.72
C LEU A 492 -15.26 0.49 13.00
N ALA A 493 -14.75 -0.67 13.42
CA ALA A 493 -15.19 -1.97 12.91
C ALA A 493 -16.71 -2.19 13.04
N SER A 494 -17.33 -1.75 14.13
CA SER A 494 -18.78 -1.90 14.32
C SER A 494 -19.58 -1.06 13.31
N ILE A 495 -19.09 0.13 12.94
CA ILE A 495 -19.73 1.00 11.96
C ILE A 495 -19.63 0.44 10.55
N PHE A 496 -18.50 -0.19 10.22
CA PHE A 496 -18.34 -0.90 8.94
C PHE A 496 -19.27 -2.12 8.80
N GLN A 497 -19.71 -2.71 9.91
CA GLN A 497 -20.68 -3.81 9.90
C GLN A 497 -22.13 -3.33 9.76
N ARG A 498 -22.43 -2.08 10.17
CA ARG A 498 -23.75 -1.44 10.00
C ARG A 498 -23.93 -1.11 8.50
N GLY A 499 -24.63 -1.97 7.76
CA GLY A 499 -24.90 -1.77 6.32
C GLY A 499 -24.63 -2.98 5.43
N ARG A 500 -24.25 -4.13 5.99
CA ARG A 500 -24.15 -5.42 5.28
C ARG A 500 -25.43 -6.28 5.31
N THR A 501 -26.59 -5.68 5.62
CA THR A 501 -27.89 -6.37 5.67
C THR A 501 -28.66 -6.27 4.38
#